data_AF-A0A177E2D8-F1
#
_entry.id   AF-A0A177E2D8-F1
#
_cell.length_a   1.000
_cell.length_b   1.000
_cell.length_c   1.000
_cell.angle_alpha   90.00
_cell.angle_beta   90.00
_cell.angle_gamma   90.00
#
_symmetry.space_group_name_H-M   'P 1'
#
loop_
_entity.id
_entity.type
_entity.pdbx_description
1 polymer ?
#
loop_
_entity_poly.entity_id
_entity_poly.type
_entity_poly.pdbx_seq_one_letter_code
_entity_poly.pdbx_strand_id
1 'polypeptide(L)'
;MVASFTLGLALLPLLIGAYETDPPTTASPDTISDCTWWQVATETDTCAGISEYWGITEVQFKTYNPSLVDGCNLVSGNSYCIEQNYGIVPTPSATSSSVTSASQTPTPTPTTPLEICEAEAGGYKRYCPRCLSRCENETKYMDQCFYSTFLAINSWDSQCWQHGGSDCANRAVDEYCPNQ
;
A
#
# COMPACT_ATOMS: atom_id res chain seq x y z
N MET A 1 24.88 -15.94 54.73
CA MET A 1 24.38 -16.50 53.47
C MET A 1 24.02 -15.33 52.57
N VAL A 2 24.72 -15.23 51.44
CA VAL A 2 24.55 -14.16 50.44
C VAL A 2 23.33 -14.47 49.58
N ALA A 3 22.53 -13.47 49.25
CA ALA A 3 21.58 -13.53 48.14
C ALA A 3 21.73 -12.22 47.35
N SER A 4 22.80 -12.16 46.57
CA SER A 4 23.01 -11.13 45.57
C SER A 4 22.00 -11.34 44.45
N PHE A 5 21.00 -10.46 44.34
CA PHE A 5 20.15 -10.40 43.16
C PHE A 5 20.91 -9.66 42.07
N THR A 6 21.69 -10.40 41.29
CA THR A 6 22.14 -9.93 39.99
C THR A 6 20.89 -9.74 39.13
N LEU A 7 20.41 -8.50 38.97
CA LEU A 7 19.57 -8.14 37.84
C LEU A 7 20.42 -8.40 36.60
N GLY A 8 20.23 -9.58 36.01
CA GLY A 8 20.73 -9.87 34.68
C GLY A 8 20.05 -8.89 33.74
N LEU A 9 20.80 -7.91 33.25
CA LEU A 9 20.48 -7.31 31.96
C LEU A 9 20.48 -8.46 30.96
N ALA A 10 19.29 -8.99 30.68
CA ALA A 10 19.06 -9.66 29.42
C ALA A 10 19.35 -8.60 28.37
N LEU A 11 20.54 -8.68 27.77
CA LEU A 11 20.76 -8.15 26.43
C LEU A 11 19.71 -8.85 25.57
N LEU A 12 18.53 -8.23 25.41
CA LEU A 12 17.74 -8.49 24.22
C LEU A 12 18.72 -8.23 23.08
N PRO A 13 19.02 -9.23 22.23
CA PRO A 13 19.75 -8.93 21.03
C PRO A 13 18.97 -7.80 20.36
N LEU A 14 19.66 -6.70 20.09
CA LEU A 14 19.16 -5.69 19.17
C LEU A 14 18.93 -6.46 17.87
N LEU A 15 17.69 -6.92 17.68
CA LEU A 15 17.18 -7.39 16.41
C LEU A 15 17.33 -6.16 15.53
N ILE A 16 18.40 -6.15 14.76
CA ILE A 16 18.48 -5.33 13.57
C ILE A 16 17.20 -5.69 12.82
N GLY A 17 16.22 -4.78 12.83
CA GLY A 17 14.93 -5.04 12.22
C GLY A 17 15.17 -5.49 10.79
N ALA A 18 14.75 -6.71 10.46
CA ALA A 18 14.88 -7.23 9.10
C ALA A 18 13.89 -6.54 8.14
N TYR A 19 12.93 -5.82 8.71
CA TYR A 19 11.84 -5.12 8.05
C TYR A 19 11.77 -3.65 8.55
N GLU A 20 11.01 -2.80 7.85
CA GLU A 20 10.72 -1.43 8.27
C GLU A 20 9.80 -1.36 9.50
N THR A 21 8.82 -2.28 9.62
CA THR A 21 7.94 -2.40 10.80
C THR A 21 7.83 -3.84 11.33
N ASP A 22 7.85 -4.01 12.66
CA ASP A 22 7.81 -5.33 13.30
C ASP A 22 6.56 -6.15 12.95
N PRO A 23 6.70 -7.40 12.40
CA PRO A 23 5.58 -8.28 12.20
C PRO A 23 5.03 -8.67 13.56
N PRO A 24 3.70 -8.73 13.71
CA PRO A 24 3.07 -9.17 14.94
C PRO A 24 3.47 -10.59 15.37
N THR A 25 3.84 -11.44 14.41
CA THR A 25 4.18 -12.85 14.61
C THR A 25 5.35 -13.26 13.70
N THR A 26 5.50 -14.55 13.41
CA THR A 26 6.53 -15.04 12.48
C THR A 26 6.24 -14.55 11.06
N ALA A 27 7.11 -13.68 10.53
CA ALA A 27 7.06 -13.28 9.13
C ALA A 27 7.24 -14.50 8.20
N SER A 28 6.50 -14.52 7.10
CA SER A 28 6.68 -15.52 6.04
C SER A 28 8.10 -15.46 5.47
N PRO A 29 8.68 -16.58 5.02
CA PRO A 29 9.97 -16.57 4.34
C PRO A 29 9.99 -15.62 3.15
N ASP A 30 11.15 -15.00 2.94
CA ASP A 30 11.45 -14.10 1.83
C ASP A 30 10.59 -12.83 1.77
N THR A 31 9.83 -12.51 2.82
CA THR A 31 9.06 -11.26 2.90
C THR A 31 9.97 -10.04 2.73
N ILE A 32 9.48 -9.04 2.00
CA ILE A 32 10.22 -7.80 1.73
C ILE A 32 10.67 -7.08 3.01
N SER A 33 11.85 -6.47 2.98
CA SER A 33 12.44 -5.78 4.13
C SER A 33 11.91 -4.37 4.35
N ASP A 34 11.13 -3.82 3.43
CA ASP A 34 10.49 -2.52 3.57
C ASP A 34 8.99 -2.65 3.85
N CYS A 35 8.59 -3.77 4.47
CA CYS A 35 7.22 -3.98 4.89
C CYS A 35 6.81 -3.03 6.03
N THR A 36 5.71 -2.32 5.84
CA THR A 36 5.17 -1.34 6.79
C THR A 36 3.82 -1.73 7.38
N TRP A 37 3.17 -2.76 6.85
CA TRP A 37 1.94 -3.30 7.41
C TRP A 37 1.76 -4.79 7.15
N TRP A 38 1.12 -5.49 8.11
CA TRP A 38 1.07 -6.95 8.17
C TRP A 38 -0.35 -7.49 8.33
N GLN A 39 -0.64 -8.60 7.65
CA GLN A 39 -1.79 -9.47 7.88
C GLN A 39 -1.32 -10.75 8.58
N VAL A 40 -1.90 -11.09 9.74
CA VAL A 40 -1.71 -12.42 10.35
C VAL A 40 -2.73 -13.37 9.73
N ALA A 41 -2.27 -14.38 9.01
CA ALA A 41 -3.17 -15.30 8.31
C ALA A 41 -3.94 -16.19 9.30
N THR A 42 -5.19 -16.47 8.96
CA THR A 42 -6.07 -17.44 9.62
C THR A 42 -6.33 -18.64 8.70
N GLU A 43 -6.95 -19.70 9.23
CA GLU A 43 -7.26 -20.90 8.44
C GLU A 43 -8.25 -20.66 7.28
N THR A 44 -9.01 -19.57 7.33
CA THR A 44 -10.01 -19.24 6.31
C THR A 44 -9.51 -18.24 5.27
N ASP A 45 -8.32 -17.67 5.47
CA ASP A 45 -7.81 -16.66 4.57
C ASP A 45 -7.36 -17.24 3.24
N THR A 46 -7.53 -16.44 2.19
CA THR A 46 -7.03 -16.72 0.85
C THR A 46 -6.30 -15.47 0.34
N CYS A 47 -5.40 -15.63 -0.63
CA CYS A 47 -4.69 -14.50 -1.22
C CYS A 47 -5.68 -13.54 -1.86
N ALA A 48 -6.69 -14.06 -2.56
CA ALA A 48 -7.77 -13.25 -3.12
C ALA A 48 -8.51 -12.48 -2.03
N GLY A 49 -8.94 -13.14 -0.95
CA GLY A 49 -9.68 -12.49 0.14
C GLY A 49 -8.86 -11.44 0.89
N ILE A 50 -7.61 -11.74 1.22
CA ILE A 50 -6.69 -10.76 1.85
C ILE A 50 -6.46 -9.58 0.90
N SER A 51 -6.18 -9.86 -0.38
CA SER A 51 -5.90 -8.82 -1.37
C SER A 51 -7.11 -7.90 -1.58
N GLU A 52 -8.31 -8.47 -1.68
CA GLU A 52 -9.57 -7.72 -1.79
C GLU A 52 -9.84 -6.88 -0.54
N TYR A 53 -9.69 -7.46 0.65
CA TYR A 53 -9.93 -6.77 1.91
C TYR A 53 -9.01 -5.56 2.10
N TRP A 54 -7.74 -5.69 1.70
CA TRP A 54 -6.73 -4.64 1.82
C TRP A 54 -6.59 -3.76 0.57
N GLY A 55 -7.39 -4.00 -0.47
CA GLY A 55 -7.37 -3.20 -1.69
C GLY A 55 -6.07 -3.30 -2.50
N ILE A 56 -5.31 -4.40 -2.36
CA ILE A 56 -4.11 -4.68 -3.15
C ILE A 56 -4.39 -5.75 -4.20
N THR A 57 -3.54 -5.89 -5.20
CA THR A 57 -3.62 -7.03 -6.14
C THR A 57 -2.95 -8.26 -5.55
N GLU A 58 -3.41 -9.47 -5.94
CA GLU A 58 -2.70 -10.71 -5.57
C GLU A 58 -1.25 -10.72 -6.06
N VAL A 59 -0.97 -10.04 -7.17
CA VAL A 59 0.40 -9.89 -7.69
C VAL A 59 1.26 -9.06 -6.73
N GLN A 60 0.74 -7.94 -6.22
CA GLN A 60 1.43 -7.14 -5.20
C GLN A 60 1.60 -7.94 -3.91
N PHE A 61 0.56 -8.62 -3.44
CA PHE A 61 0.64 -9.45 -2.24
C PHE A 61 1.72 -10.53 -2.34
N LYS A 62 1.84 -11.20 -3.51
CA LYS A 62 2.91 -12.17 -3.78
C LYS A 62 4.28 -11.52 -3.99
N THR A 63 4.32 -10.28 -4.49
CA THR A 63 5.57 -9.52 -4.61
C THR A 63 6.12 -9.17 -3.22
N TYR A 64 5.24 -8.78 -2.30
CA TYR A 64 5.62 -8.51 -0.91
C TYR A 64 5.95 -9.79 -0.14
N ASN A 65 5.40 -10.93 -0.56
CA ASN A 65 5.58 -12.24 0.06
C ASN A 65 5.95 -13.31 -1.00
N PRO A 66 7.21 -13.33 -1.50
CA PRO A 66 7.67 -14.25 -2.55
C PRO A 66 7.44 -15.74 -2.26
N SER A 67 7.36 -16.13 -0.99
CA SER A 67 6.96 -17.49 -0.58
C SER A 67 5.58 -17.94 -1.07
N LEU A 68 4.75 -17.01 -1.57
CA LEU A 68 3.41 -17.27 -2.14
C LEU A 68 3.39 -17.35 -3.67
N VAL A 69 4.54 -17.23 -4.35
CA VAL A 69 4.61 -17.22 -5.83
C VAL A 69 4.19 -18.59 -6.40
N ASP A 70 4.69 -19.68 -5.83
CA ASP A 70 4.41 -21.05 -6.27
C ASP A 70 3.03 -21.59 -5.82
N GLY A 71 2.25 -20.75 -5.12
CA GLY A 71 0.90 -21.08 -4.66
C GLY A 71 0.49 -20.21 -3.47
N CYS A 72 -0.82 -19.97 -3.32
CA CYS A 72 -1.34 -19.22 -2.16
C CYS A 72 -1.35 -20.08 -0.89
N ASN A 73 -0.17 -20.51 -0.43
CA ASN A 73 0.00 -21.41 0.70
C ASN A 73 0.19 -20.57 1.98
N LEU A 74 -0.91 -19.98 2.45
CA LEU A 74 -0.90 -19.24 3.71
C LEU A 74 -0.78 -20.20 4.90
N VAL A 75 0.11 -19.88 5.83
CA VAL A 75 0.28 -20.61 7.08
C VAL A 75 -0.44 -19.84 8.16
N SER A 76 -1.46 -20.47 8.76
CA SER A 76 -2.21 -19.88 9.87
C SER A 76 -1.27 -19.48 11.01
N GLY A 77 -1.40 -18.25 11.48
CA GLY A 77 -0.57 -17.66 12.52
C GLY A 77 0.72 -16.99 12.04
N ASN A 78 1.04 -17.03 10.74
CA ASN A 78 2.17 -16.27 10.18
C ASN A 78 1.75 -14.87 9.73
N SER A 79 2.71 -13.94 9.77
CA SER A 79 2.58 -12.58 9.28
C SER A 79 2.99 -12.47 7.81
N TYR A 80 2.13 -11.84 7.02
CA TYR A 80 2.33 -11.55 5.59
C TYR A 80 2.26 -10.05 5.36
N CYS A 81 3.18 -9.53 4.55
CA CYS A 81 3.23 -8.13 4.24
C CYS A 81 2.09 -7.71 3.30
N ILE A 82 1.39 -6.63 3.63
CA ILE A 82 0.34 -6.06 2.78
C ILE A 82 0.62 -4.63 2.34
N GLU A 83 1.65 -4.01 2.89
CA GLU A 83 2.05 -2.64 2.57
C GLU A 83 3.56 -2.54 2.53
N GLN A 84 4.07 -2.02 1.42
CA GLN A 84 5.47 -1.69 1.24
C GLN A 84 5.68 -0.19 1.44
N ASN A 85 6.71 0.19 2.19
CA ASN A 85 7.24 1.56 2.25
C ASN A 85 6.17 2.63 2.54
N TYR A 86 5.25 2.36 3.47
CA TYR A 86 4.14 3.25 3.86
C TYR A 86 3.23 3.64 2.68
N GLY A 87 3.11 2.75 1.69
CA GLY A 87 2.36 3.00 0.45
C GLY A 87 3.05 3.96 -0.51
N ILE A 88 4.32 4.28 -0.29
CA ILE A 88 5.14 5.10 -1.20
C ILE A 88 5.78 4.16 -2.23
N VAL A 89 5.35 4.26 -3.48
CA VAL A 89 5.98 3.53 -4.58
C VAL A 89 7.48 3.89 -4.65
N PRO A 90 8.41 2.92 -4.57
CA PRO A 90 9.82 3.22 -4.74
C PRO A 90 10.03 3.81 -6.14
N THR A 91 10.67 4.97 -6.19
CA THR A 91 11.17 5.53 -7.46
C THR A 91 12.07 4.46 -8.10
N PRO A 92 11.86 4.07 -9.37
CA PRO A 92 12.65 3.01 -9.97
C PRO A 92 14.12 3.45 -9.98
N SER A 93 14.90 2.88 -9.06
CA SER A 93 16.35 2.99 -9.11
C SER A 93 16.79 2.12 -10.27
N ALA A 94 17.29 2.75 -11.34
CA ALA A 94 17.74 2.09 -12.56
C ALA A 94 18.88 1.12 -12.26
N THR A 95 18.54 -0.12 -11.90
CA THR A 95 19.49 -1.21 -11.80
C THR A 95 19.43 -1.96 -13.12
N SER A 96 20.39 -1.67 -13.99
CA SER A 96 20.64 -2.42 -15.20
C SER A 96 20.82 -3.90 -14.88
N SER A 97 19.88 -4.72 -15.30
CA SER A 97 20.07 -6.16 -15.48
C SER A 97 19.26 -6.61 -16.67
N SER A 98 19.99 -6.88 -17.74
CA SER A 98 19.54 -7.42 -19.00
C SER A 98 19.01 -8.85 -18.83
N VAL A 99 17.74 -9.09 -19.16
CA VAL A 99 17.26 -10.36 -19.72
C VAL A 99 16.09 -10.12 -20.67
N THR A 100 16.02 -10.99 -21.66
CA THR A 100 15.50 -10.79 -23.01
C THR A 100 13.98 -10.94 -23.12
N SER A 101 13.38 -10.03 -23.89
CA SER A 101 12.05 -10.03 -24.52
C SER A 101 11.13 -11.25 -24.36
N ALA A 102 9.95 -11.00 -23.79
CA ALA A 102 8.69 -11.52 -24.33
C ALA A 102 7.71 -10.34 -24.47
N SER A 103 7.12 -10.24 -25.66
CA SER A 103 6.28 -9.16 -26.16
C SER A 103 5.09 -8.87 -25.23
N GLN A 104 5.03 -7.64 -24.72
CA GLN A 104 3.76 -6.98 -24.41
C GLN A 104 3.73 -5.68 -25.18
N THR A 105 2.68 -5.55 -25.98
CA THR A 105 2.20 -4.34 -26.64
C THR A 105 2.42 -3.10 -25.76
N PRO A 106 2.94 -1.97 -26.28
CA PRO A 106 3.01 -0.74 -25.50
C PRO A 106 1.57 -0.26 -25.25
N THR A 107 1.07 -0.46 -24.04
CA THR A 107 -0.05 0.33 -23.54
C THR A 107 0.42 1.79 -23.51
N PRO A 108 -0.33 2.75 -24.09
CA PRO A 108 0.11 4.13 -24.15
C PRO A 108 0.31 4.67 -22.74
N THR A 109 1.46 5.29 -22.50
CA THR A 109 1.68 6.15 -21.34
C THR A 109 0.55 7.19 -21.29
N PRO A 110 -0.24 7.28 -20.22
CA PRO A 110 -1.29 8.28 -20.11
C PRO A 110 -0.63 9.67 -20.19
N THR A 111 -0.93 10.41 -21.27
CA THR A 111 -0.24 11.67 -21.57
C THR A 111 -1.08 12.88 -21.13
N THR A 112 -2.38 12.67 -20.85
CA THR A 112 -3.27 13.75 -20.44
C THR A 112 -3.44 13.82 -18.91
N PRO A 113 -3.57 15.03 -18.31
CA PRO A 113 -3.87 15.18 -16.88
C PRO A 113 -5.12 14.43 -16.43
N LEU A 114 -6.10 14.28 -17.32
CA LEU A 114 -7.33 13.53 -17.06
C LEU A 114 -7.07 12.02 -16.96
N GLU A 115 -6.27 11.43 -17.85
CA GLU A 115 -5.91 10.02 -17.74
C GLU A 115 -5.05 9.72 -16.50
N ILE A 116 -4.14 10.64 -16.15
CA ILE A 116 -3.34 10.52 -14.91
C ILE A 116 -4.28 10.57 -13.69
N CYS A 117 -5.22 11.50 -13.67
CA CYS A 117 -6.22 11.54 -12.60
C CYS A 117 -7.04 10.25 -12.54
N GLU A 118 -7.55 9.75 -13.66
CA GLU A 118 -8.39 8.55 -13.70
C GLU A 118 -7.64 7.26 -13.33
N ALA A 119 -6.32 7.24 -13.51
CA ALA A 119 -5.46 6.16 -13.04
C ALA A 119 -5.40 6.11 -11.51
N GLU A 120 -5.28 7.28 -10.86
CA GLU A 120 -5.14 7.40 -9.41
C GLU A 120 -6.49 7.46 -8.66
N ALA A 121 -7.57 7.86 -9.33
CA ALA A 121 -8.83 8.18 -8.68
C ALA A 121 -9.64 6.99 -8.15
N GLY A 122 -9.34 5.76 -8.55
CA GLY A 122 -10.09 4.57 -8.11
C GLY A 122 -11.61 4.70 -8.32
N GLY A 123 -12.40 4.67 -7.24
CA GLY A 123 -13.86 4.87 -7.27
C GLY A 123 -14.31 6.32 -7.55
N TYR A 124 -13.39 7.28 -7.53
CA TYR A 124 -13.65 8.71 -7.68
C TYR A 124 -13.41 9.24 -9.10
N LYS A 125 -13.19 8.38 -10.11
CA LYS A 125 -12.89 8.80 -11.51
C LYS A 125 -13.83 9.86 -12.06
N ARG A 126 -15.14 9.77 -11.76
CA ARG A 126 -16.14 10.76 -12.20
C ARG A 126 -15.90 12.18 -11.70
N TYR A 127 -15.07 12.35 -10.68
CA TYR A 127 -14.72 13.63 -10.08
C TYR A 127 -13.41 14.21 -10.62
N CYS A 128 -12.69 13.48 -11.48
CA CYS A 128 -11.44 13.94 -12.06
C CYS A 128 -11.52 15.33 -12.70
N PRO A 129 -12.53 15.67 -13.53
CA PRO A 129 -12.64 17.01 -14.10
C PRO A 129 -12.67 18.14 -13.07
N ARG A 130 -13.15 17.87 -11.85
CA ARG A 130 -13.17 18.82 -10.73
C ARG A 130 -11.81 18.87 -10.01
N CYS A 131 -11.11 17.75 -9.94
CA CYS A 131 -9.83 17.64 -9.26
C CYS A 131 -8.63 18.10 -10.11
N LEU A 132 -8.78 18.26 -11.43
CA LEU A 132 -7.68 18.66 -12.32
C LEU A 132 -6.99 19.96 -11.89
N SER A 133 -7.78 20.98 -11.54
CA SER A 133 -7.28 22.31 -11.16
C SER A 133 -6.51 22.32 -9.83
N ARG A 134 -6.70 21.30 -8.99
CA ARG A 134 -5.96 21.12 -7.72
C ARG A 134 -4.48 20.82 -7.98
N CYS A 135 -4.20 20.09 -9.07
CA CYS A 135 -2.87 19.57 -9.39
C CYS A 135 -2.22 20.24 -10.62
N GLU A 136 -2.94 21.13 -11.31
CA GLU A 136 -2.53 21.75 -12.59
C GLU A 136 -1.20 22.52 -12.52
N ASN A 137 -0.82 23.04 -11.35
CA ASN A 137 0.43 23.78 -11.15
C ASN A 137 1.66 22.87 -10.93
N GLU A 138 1.48 21.56 -10.76
CA GLU A 138 2.51 20.58 -10.40
C GLU A 138 2.76 19.64 -11.59
N THR A 139 3.11 20.18 -12.76
CA THR A 139 3.26 19.41 -14.02
C THR A 139 4.30 18.27 -13.95
N LYS A 140 5.16 18.29 -12.93
CA LYS A 140 6.20 17.28 -12.70
C LYS A 140 5.78 16.15 -11.75
N TYR A 141 4.77 16.36 -10.91
CA TYR A 141 4.34 15.42 -9.87
C TYR A 141 2.81 15.34 -9.77
N MET A 142 2.11 15.49 -10.90
CA MET A 142 0.65 15.45 -10.94
C MET A 142 0.11 14.11 -10.43
N ASP A 143 0.79 13.00 -10.71
CA ASP A 143 0.47 11.67 -10.21
C ASP A 143 0.48 11.62 -8.68
N GLN A 144 1.52 12.16 -8.03
CA GLN A 144 1.62 12.23 -6.57
C GLN A 144 0.57 13.16 -5.96
N CYS A 145 0.26 14.26 -6.65
CA CYS A 145 -0.79 15.18 -6.25
C CYS A 145 -2.18 14.50 -6.31
N PHE A 146 -2.49 13.76 -7.38
CA PHE A 146 -3.75 13.02 -7.48
C PHE A 146 -3.82 11.89 -6.46
N TYR A 147 -2.76 11.09 -6.31
CA TYR A 147 -2.70 10.01 -5.33
C TYR A 147 -3.01 10.50 -3.91
N SER A 148 -2.30 11.54 -3.45
CA SER A 148 -2.53 12.13 -2.11
C SER A 148 -3.92 12.74 -1.96
N THR A 149 -4.46 13.36 -3.02
CA THR A 149 -5.80 13.93 -3.03
C THR A 149 -6.86 12.84 -2.89
N PHE A 150 -6.77 11.75 -3.65
CA PHE A 150 -7.76 10.67 -3.62
C PHE A 150 -7.65 9.79 -2.37
N LEU A 151 -6.46 9.66 -1.79
CA LEU A 151 -6.30 9.07 -0.45
C LEU A 151 -7.02 9.89 0.62
N ALA A 152 -6.89 11.22 0.58
CA ALA A 152 -7.56 12.10 1.53
C ALA A 152 -9.09 12.07 1.37
N ILE A 153 -9.57 12.05 0.12
CA ILE A 153 -11.00 11.87 -0.20
C ILE A 153 -11.51 10.53 0.35
N ASN A 154 -10.80 9.43 0.10
CA ASN A 154 -11.20 8.10 0.57
C ASN A 154 -11.22 7.99 2.10
N SER A 155 -10.23 8.60 2.76
CA SER A 155 -10.15 8.67 4.23
C SER A 155 -11.32 9.46 4.82
N TRP A 156 -11.65 10.61 4.22
CA TRP A 156 -12.76 11.44 4.67
C TRP A 156 -14.12 10.78 4.42
N ASP A 157 -14.32 10.17 3.25
CA ASP A 157 -15.55 9.44 2.89
C ASP A 157 -15.81 8.34 3.93
N SER A 158 -14.79 7.55 4.25
CA SER A 158 -14.85 6.49 5.27
C SER A 158 -15.22 7.03 6.66
N GLN A 159 -14.57 8.12 7.11
CA GLN A 159 -14.87 8.74 8.40
C GLN A 159 -16.30 9.30 8.44
N CYS A 160 -16.75 9.93 7.36
CA CYS A 160 -18.09 10.48 7.26
C CYS A 160 -19.17 9.39 7.43
N TRP A 161 -18.99 8.20 6.82
CA TRP A 161 -19.91 7.07 7.02
C TRP A 161 -19.88 6.54 8.46
N GLN A 162 -18.71 6.48 9.10
CA GLN A 162 -18.59 6.04 10.50
C GLN A 162 -19.31 6.98 11.48
N HIS A 163 -19.46 8.25 11.13
CA HIS A 163 -20.16 9.26 11.93
C HIS A 163 -21.63 9.49 11.53
N GLY A 164 -22.22 8.58 10.74
CA GLY A 164 -23.63 8.68 10.33
C GLY A 164 -23.90 9.82 9.35
N GLY A 165 -22.87 10.26 8.62
CA GLY A 165 -23.00 11.25 7.56
C GLY A 165 -23.77 10.73 6.35
N SER A 166 -24.12 11.66 5.46
CA SER A 166 -24.73 11.38 4.16
C SER A 166 -23.98 12.12 3.06
N ASP A 167 -24.05 11.59 1.85
CA ASP A 167 -23.42 12.17 0.66
C ASP A 167 -21.88 12.31 0.79
N CYS A 168 -21.27 11.36 1.51
CA CYS A 168 -19.90 11.47 1.98
C CYS A 168 -18.87 11.56 0.84
N ALA A 169 -19.04 10.80 -0.23
CA ALA A 169 -18.17 10.89 -1.42
C ALA A 169 -18.19 12.28 -2.06
N ASN A 170 -19.37 12.91 -2.22
CA ASN A 170 -19.46 14.25 -2.80
C ASN A 170 -18.87 15.30 -1.86
N ARG A 171 -19.13 15.20 -0.55
CA ARG A 171 -18.59 16.14 0.43
C ARG A 171 -17.08 16.02 0.60
N ALA A 172 -16.53 14.80 0.51
CA ALA A 172 -15.09 14.56 0.46
C ALA A 172 -14.48 15.26 -0.76
N VAL A 173 -15.09 15.05 -1.93
CA VAL A 173 -14.63 15.69 -3.17
C VAL A 173 -14.78 17.21 -3.10
N ASP A 174 -15.80 17.75 -2.46
CA ASP A 174 -15.96 19.22 -2.32
C ASP A 174 -14.85 19.83 -1.45
N GLU A 175 -14.39 19.12 -0.42
CA GLU A 175 -13.30 19.55 0.46
C GLU A 175 -11.94 19.51 -0.26
N TYR A 176 -11.68 18.45 -1.01
CA TYR A 176 -10.36 18.21 -1.62
C TYR A 176 -10.28 18.58 -3.11
N CYS A 177 -11.40 18.82 -3.78
CA CYS A 177 -11.50 19.28 -5.15
C CYS A 177 -12.57 20.38 -5.25
N PRO A 178 -12.36 21.53 -4.58
CA PRO A 178 -13.32 22.62 -4.60
C PRO A 178 -13.52 23.14 -6.02
N ASN A 179 -14.76 23.50 -6.35
CA ASN A 179 -15.03 24.18 -7.63
C ASN A 179 -14.33 25.55 -7.59
N GLN A 180 -13.40 25.76 -8.52
CA GLN A 180 -12.77 27.07 -8.75
C GLN A 180 -13.76 28.03 -9.41
#